data_AF-J2Y8M4-F1
#
_entry.id   AF-J2Y8M4-F1
#
_cell.length_a   1.000
_cell.length_b   1.000
_cell.length_c   1.000
_cell.angle_alpha   90.00
_cell.angle_beta   90.00
_cell.angle_gamma   90.00
#
_symmetry.space_group_name_H-M   'P 1'
#
loop_
_entity.id
_entity.type
_entity.pdbx_description
1 polymer ?
#
loop_
_entity_poly.entity_id
_entity_poly.type
_entity_poly.pdbx_seq_one_letter_code
_entity_poly.pdbx_strand_id
1 'polypeptide(L)'
;MEGNTGINIDDYEDFEEYEIIEQVDLASVNSTLVFALAQINPIAAAILQTALAGLSPEKVLALEDKSQIPSALLDHFKQANDAEQDEWNSISRIGSYTSILFNIYNNTNEVFTLRHANWDHSRVATSDFDIEPMQTMSFTLRHEIPVVKVSSKTKGPTTINHGFSYASESYGFEFSTLLKLKKKYSTFSFSPPTIPHREHKVASTGRKALRCSSKISRALPNRPYSYAVAITLG
;
A
#
# COMPACT_ATOMS: atom_id res chain seq x y z
N MET A 1 34.60 40.15 -9.35
CA MET A 1 33.35 40.61 -8.70
C MET A 1 32.45 39.40 -8.62
N GLU A 2 32.53 38.70 -7.50
CA GLU A 2 31.78 37.48 -7.22
C GLU A 2 30.39 37.87 -6.70
N GLY A 3 29.35 37.38 -7.37
CA GLY A 3 27.95 37.59 -6.99
C GLY A 3 27.52 36.54 -5.97
N ASN A 4 27.47 36.95 -4.71
CA ASN A 4 27.02 36.15 -3.58
C ASN A 4 25.48 36.04 -3.61
N THR A 5 24.92 34.88 -4.00
CA THR A 5 23.50 34.58 -3.83
C THR A 5 23.26 34.08 -2.41
N GLY A 6 23.04 35.01 -1.50
CA GLY A 6 22.57 34.68 -0.15
C GLY A 6 21.19 34.02 -0.23
N ILE A 7 21.12 32.75 0.15
CA ILE A 7 19.86 32.09 0.48
C ILE A 7 19.41 32.72 1.80
N ASN A 8 18.30 33.44 1.76
CA ASN A 8 17.67 34.00 2.95
C ASN A 8 17.07 32.84 3.76
N ILE A 9 17.68 32.53 4.91
CA ILE A 9 17.35 31.40 5.79
C ILE A 9 16.24 31.75 6.80
N ASP A 10 15.74 32.99 6.77
CA ASP A 10 14.86 33.53 7.82
C ASP A 10 13.34 33.27 7.63
N ASP A 11 12.93 32.43 6.67
CA ASP A 11 11.51 32.06 6.45
C ASP A 11 11.14 30.62 6.91
N TYR A 12 12.01 29.96 7.68
CA TYR A 12 11.66 28.69 8.33
C TYR A 12 10.99 28.97 9.68
N GLU A 13 9.67 29.18 9.65
CA GLU A 13 8.87 29.09 10.87
C GLU A 13 9.04 27.70 11.51
N ASP A 14 9.50 27.76 12.77
CA ASP A 14 9.57 26.73 13.80
C ASP A 14 8.74 25.47 13.56
N PHE A 15 9.41 24.36 13.26
CA PHE A 15 8.86 23.02 13.47
C PHE A 15 9.10 22.64 14.93
N GLU A 16 8.26 23.14 15.82
CA GLU A 16 8.15 22.62 17.18
C GLU A 16 7.51 21.22 17.18
N GLU A 17 8.20 20.35 17.90
CA GLU A 17 7.74 19.17 18.63
C GLU A 17 7.05 18.02 17.88
N TYR A 18 7.77 16.89 17.87
CA TYR A 18 7.26 15.59 17.48
C TYR A 18 6.18 15.12 18.46
N GLU A 19 4.91 15.27 18.09
CA GLU A 19 3.89 14.37 18.63
C GLU A 19 4.15 12.97 18.04
N ILE A 20 4.74 12.11 18.88
CA ILE A 20 4.69 10.67 18.67
C ILE A 20 3.21 10.31 18.63
N ILE A 21 2.71 9.94 17.44
CA ILE A 21 1.36 9.42 17.28
C ILE A 21 1.33 8.04 17.95
N GLU A 22 1.13 8.01 19.26
CA GLU A 22 0.70 6.83 20.02
C GLU A 22 -0.80 6.63 19.84
N GLN A 23 -1.23 6.41 18.60
CA GLN A 23 -2.47 5.70 18.31
C GLN A 23 -2.17 4.75 17.16
N VAL A 24 -1.57 3.61 17.52
CA VAL A 24 -1.68 2.40 16.70
C VAL A 24 -3.17 2.11 16.61
N ASP A 25 -3.77 2.50 15.49
CA ASP A 25 -5.15 2.20 15.16
C ASP A 25 -5.26 0.68 14.95
N LEU A 26 -5.51 -0.04 16.05
CA LEU A 26 -5.74 -1.48 16.11
C LEU A 26 -6.89 -1.93 15.18
N ALA A 27 -7.73 -1.01 14.70
CA ALA A 27 -8.76 -1.32 13.72
C ALA A 27 -8.21 -1.51 12.29
N SER A 28 -7.05 -0.90 11.95
CA SER A 28 -6.42 -1.05 10.62
C SER A 28 -5.72 -2.40 10.43
N VAL A 29 -5.37 -3.07 11.53
CA VAL A 29 -4.66 -4.36 11.58
C VAL A 29 -5.54 -5.52 11.06
N ASN A 30 -6.86 -5.31 10.91
CA ASN A 30 -7.81 -6.39 10.68
C ASN A 30 -8.12 -6.76 9.21
N SER A 31 -7.68 -6.03 8.19
CA SER A 31 -8.56 -5.98 6.99
C SER A 31 -7.97 -6.28 5.61
N THR A 32 -6.72 -6.74 5.51
CA THR A 32 -6.10 -6.98 4.20
C THR A 32 -5.84 -8.45 3.94
N LEU A 33 -5.01 -9.07 4.78
CA LEU A 33 -4.74 -10.50 4.71
C LEU A 33 -5.97 -11.34 5.06
N VAL A 34 -6.72 -10.94 6.08
CA VAL A 34 -8.04 -11.51 6.40
C VAL A 34 -8.97 -11.39 5.20
N PHE A 35 -8.98 -10.25 4.50
CA PHE A 35 -9.86 -10.07 3.34
C PHE A 35 -9.41 -10.90 2.14
N ALA A 36 -8.11 -10.90 1.83
CA ALA A 36 -7.51 -11.73 0.78
C ALA A 36 -7.82 -13.21 1.01
N LEU A 37 -7.60 -13.67 2.24
CA LEU A 37 -7.89 -15.02 2.68
C LEU A 37 -9.41 -15.30 2.67
N ALA A 38 -10.26 -14.31 2.98
CA ALA A 38 -11.72 -14.50 3.03
C ALA A 38 -12.31 -14.76 1.65
N GLN A 39 -11.68 -14.23 0.60
CA GLN A 39 -12.09 -14.46 -0.77
C GLN A 39 -11.84 -15.89 -1.24
N ILE A 40 -10.88 -16.58 -0.63
CA ILE A 40 -10.40 -17.90 -1.02
C ILE A 40 -10.92 -18.97 -0.06
N ASN A 41 -10.85 -18.70 1.24
CA ASN A 41 -11.34 -19.55 2.32
C ASN A 41 -11.85 -18.67 3.49
N PRO A 42 -13.17 -18.46 3.62
CA PRO A 42 -13.74 -17.61 4.66
C PRO A 42 -13.51 -18.14 6.08
N ILE A 43 -13.32 -19.45 6.26
CA ILE A 43 -12.99 -20.05 7.55
C ILE A 43 -11.54 -19.71 7.92
N ALA A 44 -10.63 -19.76 6.95
CA ALA A 44 -9.23 -19.36 7.09
C ALA A 44 -9.08 -17.89 7.51
N ALA A 45 -9.86 -17.02 6.88
CA ALA A 45 -9.88 -15.61 7.22
C ALA A 45 -10.36 -15.37 8.65
N ALA A 46 -11.41 -16.08 9.07
CA ALA A 46 -11.87 -16.01 10.45
C ALA A 46 -10.76 -16.46 11.41
N ILE A 47 -10.04 -17.54 11.10
CA ILE A 47 -8.89 -18.01 11.90
C ILE A 47 -7.80 -16.96 12.01
N LEU A 48 -7.37 -16.40 10.88
CA LEU A 48 -6.32 -15.39 10.86
C LEU A 48 -6.76 -14.14 11.62
N GLN A 49 -8.01 -13.70 11.44
CA GLN A 49 -8.58 -12.59 12.19
C GLN A 49 -8.62 -12.88 13.69
N THR A 50 -8.96 -14.11 14.08
CA THR A 50 -8.97 -14.52 15.49
C THR A 50 -7.58 -14.68 16.11
N ALA A 51 -6.58 -15.14 15.34
CA ALA A 51 -5.19 -15.22 15.77
C ALA A 51 -4.59 -13.82 15.97
N LEU A 52 -4.89 -12.89 15.05
CA LEU A 52 -4.51 -11.48 15.17
C LEU A 52 -5.26 -10.76 16.30
N ALA A 53 -6.48 -11.21 16.64
CA ALA A 53 -7.29 -10.65 17.73
C ALA A 53 -7.02 -11.28 19.13
N GLY A 54 -6.01 -12.15 19.27
CA GLY A 54 -5.56 -12.64 20.58
C GLY A 54 -6.46 -13.67 21.27
N LEU A 55 -7.18 -14.51 20.51
CA LEU A 55 -7.99 -15.58 21.10
C LEU A 55 -7.16 -16.69 21.76
N SER A 56 -7.78 -17.39 22.71
CA SER A 56 -7.12 -18.49 23.45
C SER A 56 -6.73 -19.65 22.52
N PRO A 57 -5.61 -20.36 22.80
CA PRO A 57 -5.09 -21.44 21.95
C PRO A 57 -6.12 -22.53 21.60
N GLU A 58 -7.04 -22.82 22.52
CA GLU A 58 -8.11 -23.82 22.35
C GLU A 58 -9.10 -23.45 21.24
N LYS A 59 -9.39 -22.16 21.06
CA LYS A 59 -10.30 -21.67 20.01
C LYS A 59 -9.63 -21.64 18.64
N VAL A 60 -8.31 -21.44 18.61
CA VAL A 60 -7.51 -21.52 17.37
C VAL A 60 -7.48 -22.96 16.87
N LEU A 61 -7.16 -23.92 17.75
CA LEU A 61 -7.13 -25.35 17.43
C LEU A 61 -8.49 -25.88 16.94
N ALA A 62 -9.59 -25.46 17.56
CA ALA A 62 -10.94 -25.86 17.15
C ALA A 62 -11.38 -25.30 15.78
N LEU A 63 -10.76 -24.21 15.32
CA LEU A 63 -11.01 -23.63 14.01
C LEU A 63 -10.05 -24.19 12.96
N GLU A 64 -8.79 -24.42 13.30
CA GLU A 64 -7.80 -25.10 12.44
C GLU A 64 -8.32 -26.47 11.98
N ASP A 65 -8.82 -27.28 12.92
CA ASP A 65 -9.36 -28.63 12.65
C ASP A 65 -10.60 -28.60 11.73
N LYS A 66 -11.33 -27.48 11.68
CA LYS A 66 -12.47 -27.27 10.77
C LYS A 66 -12.08 -26.72 9.40
N SER A 67 -10.87 -26.20 9.24
CA SER A 67 -10.50 -25.38 8.09
C SER A 67 -9.70 -26.11 7.01
N GLN A 68 -9.14 -27.29 7.33
CA GLN A 68 -8.23 -28.05 6.46
C GLN A 68 -7.06 -27.22 5.90
N ILE A 69 -6.67 -26.13 6.58
CA ILE A 69 -5.58 -25.27 6.11
C ILE A 69 -4.27 -25.82 6.65
N PRO A 70 -3.25 -25.99 5.79
CA PRO A 70 -1.91 -26.29 6.27
C PRO A 70 -1.40 -25.19 7.22
N SER A 71 -0.92 -25.56 8.41
CA SER A 71 -0.34 -24.61 9.38
C SER A 71 0.75 -23.72 8.78
N ALA A 72 1.55 -24.28 7.85
CA ALA A 72 2.57 -23.54 7.11
C ALA A 72 2.01 -22.34 6.31
N LEU A 73 0.79 -22.46 5.77
CA LEU A 73 0.14 -21.36 5.04
C LEU A 73 -0.31 -20.26 6.02
N LEU A 74 -0.81 -20.66 7.19
CA LEU A 74 -1.21 -19.70 8.23
C LEU A 74 0.01 -18.92 8.77
N ASP A 75 1.13 -19.61 8.99
CA ASP A 75 2.37 -18.98 9.44
C ASP A 75 2.94 -18.04 8.38
N HIS A 76 2.85 -18.40 7.09
CA HIS A 76 3.22 -17.49 6.00
C HIS A 76 2.42 -16.19 6.03
N PHE A 77 1.09 -16.27 6.21
CA PHE A 77 0.27 -15.06 6.31
C PHE A 77 0.59 -14.21 7.53
N LYS A 78 0.88 -14.82 8.69
CA LYS A 78 1.32 -14.07 9.88
C LYS A 78 2.63 -13.32 9.61
N GLN A 79 3.63 -14.01 9.05
CA GLN A 79 4.92 -13.39 8.73
C GLN A 79 4.77 -12.24 7.73
N ALA A 80 3.93 -12.41 6.70
CA ALA A 80 3.63 -11.35 5.74
C ALA A 80 2.92 -10.15 6.39
N ASN A 81 2.04 -10.40 7.38
CA ASN A 81 1.38 -9.35 8.14
C ASN A 81 2.36 -8.54 8.99
N ASP A 82 3.24 -9.25 9.70
CA ASP A 82 4.20 -8.63 10.60
C ASP A 82 5.21 -7.78 9.81
N ALA A 83 5.72 -8.31 8.69
CA ALA A 83 6.60 -7.57 7.78
C ALA A 83 5.92 -6.32 7.20
N GLU A 84 4.64 -6.42 6.81
CA GLU A 84 3.87 -5.27 6.31
C GLU A 84 3.65 -4.21 7.40
N GLN A 85 3.36 -4.65 8.63
CA GLN A 85 3.18 -3.78 9.78
C GLN A 85 4.47 -3.02 10.12
N ASP A 86 5.61 -3.71 10.12
CA ASP A 86 6.92 -3.12 10.39
C ASP A 86 7.31 -2.08 9.34
N GLU A 87 7.17 -2.42 8.06
CA GLU A 87 7.43 -1.48 6.96
C GLU A 87 6.48 -0.28 7.01
N TRP A 88 5.19 -0.51 7.30
CA TRP A 88 4.24 0.59 7.46
C TRP A 88 4.60 1.50 8.63
N ASN A 89 5.00 0.93 9.77
CA ASN A 89 5.43 1.70 10.94
C ASN A 89 6.67 2.55 10.62
N SER A 90 7.57 2.05 9.78
CA SER A 90 8.71 2.82 9.26
C SER A 90 8.22 3.98 8.38
N ILE A 91 7.34 3.69 7.41
CA ILE A 91 6.79 4.70 6.49
C ILE A 91 6.02 5.79 7.22
N SER A 92 5.22 5.44 8.23
CA SER A 92 4.34 6.39 8.94
C SER A 92 5.12 7.41 9.77
N ARG A 93 6.35 7.08 10.16
CA ARG A 93 7.26 7.97 10.90
C ARG A 93 8.00 8.95 10.00
N ILE A 94 8.03 8.72 8.69
CA ILE A 94 8.81 9.53 7.76
C ILE A 94 7.95 10.64 7.17
N GLY A 95 8.26 11.90 7.50
CA GLY A 95 7.53 13.08 7.04
C GLY A 95 8.07 13.76 5.77
N SER A 96 9.21 13.31 5.23
CA SER A 96 9.95 14.02 4.17
C SER A 96 9.53 13.67 2.74
N TYR A 97 8.86 12.54 2.54
CA TYR A 97 8.38 12.09 1.22
C TYR A 97 7.09 11.29 1.34
N THR A 98 6.32 11.23 0.26
CA THR A 98 5.16 10.35 0.14
C THR A 98 5.63 8.96 -0.27
N SER A 99 5.29 7.95 0.53
CA SER A 99 5.57 6.55 0.23
C SER A 99 4.30 5.80 -0.15
N ILE A 100 4.41 4.94 -1.16
CA ILE A 100 3.36 4.02 -1.55
C ILE A 100 3.91 2.60 -1.37
N LEU A 101 3.38 1.89 -0.37
CA LEU A 101 3.71 0.50 -0.11
C LEU A 101 2.77 -0.40 -0.92
N PHE A 102 3.34 -1.30 -1.72
CA PHE A 102 2.59 -2.34 -2.42
C PHE A 102 2.83 -3.67 -1.74
N ASN A 103 1.76 -4.41 -1.49
CA ASN A 103 1.80 -5.81 -1.05
C ASN A 103 0.98 -6.65 -2.03
N ILE A 104 1.62 -7.60 -2.70
CA ILE A 104 0.99 -8.48 -3.69
C ILE A 104 0.98 -9.90 -3.13
N TYR A 105 -0.22 -10.41 -2.87
CA TYR A 105 -0.46 -11.75 -2.36
C TYR A 105 -0.79 -12.68 -3.53
N ASN A 106 0.14 -13.56 -3.89
CA ASN A 106 -0.08 -14.56 -4.93
C ASN A 106 -0.59 -15.85 -4.33
N ASN A 107 -1.91 -16.08 -4.35
CA ASN A 107 -2.50 -17.33 -3.88
C ASN A 107 -2.74 -18.33 -5.03
N THR A 108 -1.94 -18.23 -6.07
CA THR A 108 -1.99 -19.15 -7.21
C THR A 108 -0.73 -20.02 -7.25
N ASN A 109 -0.75 -21.06 -8.09
CA ASN A 109 0.41 -21.91 -8.35
C ASN A 109 1.32 -21.36 -9.47
N GLU A 110 1.12 -20.12 -9.88
CA GLU A 110 1.79 -19.50 -11.02
C GLU A 110 2.86 -18.54 -10.55
N VAL A 111 3.99 -18.49 -11.25
CA VAL A 111 4.97 -17.42 -11.10
C VAL A 111 4.49 -16.23 -11.94
N PHE A 112 4.42 -15.05 -11.33
CA PHE A 112 4.12 -13.81 -12.05
C PHE A 112 5.38 -12.97 -12.21
N THR A 113 5.75 -12.70 -13.46
CA THR A 113 6.90 -11.85 -13.79
C THR A 113 6.46 -10.46 -14.22
N LEU A 114 7.18 -9.45 -13.73
CA LEU A 114 6.94 -8.05 -14.07
C LEU A 114 7.17 -7.83 -15.57
N ARG A 115 6.16 -7.29 -16.27
CA ARG A 115 6.21 -7.01 -17.72
C ARG A 115 6.38 -5.54 -18.05
N HIS A 116 5.70 -4.71 -17.28
CA HIS A 116 5.72 -3.27 -17.46
C HIS A 116 5.58 -2.61 -16.10
N ALA A 117 6.31 -1.51 -15.93
CA ALA A 117 6.27 -0.64 -14.76
C ALA A 117 6.57 0.78 -15.23
N ASN A 118 5.86 1.76 -14.70
CA ASN A 118 6.11 3.17 -15.01
C ASN A 118 7.11 3.85 -14.06
N TRP A 119 7.79 3.09 -13.21
CA TRP A 119 8.90 3.57 -12.38
C TRP A 119 10.25 3.04 -12.87
N ASP A 120 11.31 3.76 -12.52
CA ASP A 120 12.68 3.32 -12.79
C ASP A 120 13.05 2.12 -11.91
N HIS A 121 13.29 0.99 -12.57
CA HIS A 121 13.77 -0.25 -11.97
C HIS A 121 15.07 -0.73 -12.64
N SER A 122 15.75 0.15 -13.39
CA SER A 122 16.98 -0.20 -14.14
C SER A 122 18.15 -0.68 -13.28
N ARG A 123 18.13 -0.37 -11.98
CA ARG A 123 19.18 -0.72 -11.00
C ARG A 123 18.97 -2.05 -10.31
N VAL A 124 17.85 -2.72 -10.59
CA VAL A 124 17.39 -3.93 -9.92
C VAL A 124 17.05 -4.96 -11.00
N ALA A 125 17.32 -6.23 -10.78
CA ALA A 125 16.96 -7.24 -11.78
C ALA A 125 15.42 -7.35 -11.83
N THR A 126 14.85 -7.50 -13.03
CA THR A 126 13.39 -7.70 -13.16
C THR A 126 12.91 -8.92 -12.38
N SER A 127 13.76 -9.94 -12.23
CA SER A 127 13.50 -11.13 -11.43
C SER A 127 13.34 -10.85 -9.93
N ASP A 128 13.90 -9.75 -9.43
CA ASP A 128 13.73 -9.35 -8.01
C ASP A 128 12.29 -8.89 -7.74
N PHE A 129 11.49 -8.69 -8.80
CA PHE A 129 10.07 -8.40 -8.73
C PHE A 129 9.18 -9.60 -9.04
N ASP A 130 9.75 -10.78 -9.32
CA ASP A 130 8.97 -11.99 -9.56
C ASP A 130 8.18 -12.38 -8.31
N ILE A 131 6.93 -12.78 -8.51
CA ILE A 131 6.03 -13.18 -7.44
C ILE A 131 5.86 -14.68 -7.52
N GLU A 132 6.56 -15.38 -6.64
CA GLU A 132 6.52 -16.83 -6.55
C GLU A 132 5.13 -17.36 -6.13
N PRO A 133 4.81 -18.62 -6.46
CA PRO A 133 3.58 -19.26 -6.03
C PRO A 133 3.41 -19.25 -4.52
N MET A 134 2.19 -18.94 -4.06
CA MET A 134 1.85 -18.93 -2.62
C MET A 134 2.76 -18.02 -1.78
N GLN A 135 3.28 -16.94 -2.39
CA GLN A 135 4.13 -15.97 -1.72
C GLN A 135 3.56 -14.55 -1.78
N THR A 136 4.15 -13.70 -0.93
CA THR A 136 3.88 -12.26 -0.88
C THR A 136 5.09 -11.50 -1.42
N MET A 137 4.86 -10.56 -2.33
CA MET A 137 5.87 -9.61 -2.80
C MET A 137 5.52 -8.21 -2.28
N SER A 138 6.50 -7.54 -1.65
CA SER A 138 6.31 -6.21 -1.09
C SER A 138 7.39 -5.25 -1.55
N PHE A 139 7.01 -4.04 -1.95
CA PHE A 139 7.95 -2.99 -2.30
C PHE A 139 7.36 -1.60 -2.09
N THR A 140 8.23 -0.62 -1.82
CA THR A 140 7.85 0.76 -1.51
C THR A 140 8.38 1.71 -2.59
N LEU A 141 7.50 2.53 -3.16
CA LEU A 141 7.86 3.63 -4.07
C LEU A 141 7.78 4.97 -3.35
N ARG A 142 8.79 5.82 -3.51
CA ARG A 142 8.94 7.10 -2.79
C ARG A 142 8.86 8.28 -3.76
N HIS A 143 8.13 9.31 -3.36
CA HIS A 143 7.83 10.49 -4.16
C HIS A 143 7.99 11.78 -3.36
N GLU A 144 8.28 12.87 -4.08
CA GLU A 144 8.07 14.20 -3.54
C GLU A 144 6.63 14.36 -3.05
N ILE A 145 6.48 15.08 -1.93
CA ILE A 145 5.16 15.28 -1.33
C ILE A 145 4.30 16.09 -2.30
N PRO A 146 3.11 15.60 -2.69
CA PRO A 146 2.27 16.33 -3.60
C PRO A 146 1.78 17.63 -2.94
N VAL A 147 1.70 18.69 -3.74
CA VAL A 147 1.20 20.00 -3.31
C VAL A 147 0.07 20.47 -4.22
N VAL A 148 -0.87 21.23 -3.64
CA VAL A 148 -1.88 21.97 -4.39
C VAL A 148 -1.25 23.27 -4.86
N LYS A 149 -1.10 23.45 -6.18
CA LYS A 149 -0.50 24.67 -6.74
C LYS A 149 -1.52 25.81 -6.73
N VAL A 150 -1.18 26.92 -6.06
CA VAL A 150 -2.09 28.06 -5.85
C VAL A 150 -2.04 29.06 -7.00
N SER A 151 -0.94 29.13 -7.77
CA SER A 151 -0.80 30.10 -8.87
C SER A 151 0.00 29.55 -10.06
N SER A 152 -0.70 29.14 -11.12
CA SER A 152 -0.21 29.26 -12.51
C SER A 152 -1.36 28.94 -13.46
N LYS A 153 -1.41 29.64 -14.60
CA LYS A 153 -2.44 29.51 -15.65
C LYS A 153 -2.56 28.10 -16.29
N THR A 154 -1.86 27.08 -15.79
CA THR A 154 -1.74 25.79 -16.48
C THR A 154 -1.63 24.53 -15.61
N LYS A 155 -1.73 24.54 -14.28
CA LYS A 155 -1.34 23.33 -13.51
C LYS A 155 -2.36 22.92 -12.45
N GLY A 156 -3.00 21.77 -12.69
CA GLY A 156 -3.77 21.03 -11.69
C GLY A 156 -2.90 20.56 -10.50
N PRO A 157 -3.50 19.89 -9.51
CA PRO A 157 -2.76 19.39 -8.35
C PRO A 157 -1.64 18.45 -8.77
N THR A 158 -0.57 18.40 -7.97
CA THR A 158 0.49 17.39 -8.18
C THR A 158 -0.12 16.01 -7.98
N THR A 159 0.03 15.14 -8.98
CA THR A 159 -0.49 13.77 -8.96
C THR A 159 0.64 12.77 -8.91
N ILE A 160 0.50 11.74 -8.08
CA ILE A 160 1.38 10.57 -8.09
C ILE A 160 0.59 9.42 -8.73
N ASN A 161 1.13 8.83 -9.80
CA ASN A 161 0.50 7.75 -10.55
C ASN A 161 1.48 6.60 -10.75
N HIS A 162 1.06 5.39 -10.37
CA HIS A 162 1.79 4.16 -10.70
C HIS A 162 0.93 3.23 -11.52
N GLY A 163 1.59 2.57 -12.46
CA GLY A 163 1.01 1.51 -13.27
C GLY A 163 2.03 0.41 -13.48
N PHE A 164 1.59 -0.83 -13.29
CA PHE A 164 2.38 -2.02 -13.60
C PHE A 164 1.54 -3.19 -14.03
N SER A 165 2.18 -4.12 -14.74
CA SER A 165 1.54 -5.35 -15.18
C SER A 165 2.46 -6.54 -14.97
N TYR A 166 1.84 -7.66 -14.62
CA TYR A 166 2.48 -8.94 -14.42
C TYR A 166 1.85 -9.98 -15.34
N ALA A 167 2.65 -10.96 -15.76
CA ALA A 167 2.14 -12.08 -16.55
C ALA A 167 2.84 -13.39 -16.17
N SER A 168 2.06 -14.47 -16.18
CA SER A 168 2.53 -15.86 -16.19
C SER A 168 2.39 -16.43 -17.62
N GLU A 169 2.47 -17.75 -17.78
CA GLU A 169 2.23 -18.41 -19.07
C GLU A 169 0.80 -18.15 -19.59
N SER A 170 -0.20 -18.28 -18.72
CA SER A 170 -1.62 -18.20 -19.07
C SER A 170 -2.37 -17.05 -18.42
N TYR A 171 -1.89 -16.53 -17.29
CA TYR A 171 -2.55 -15.49 -16.51
C TYR A 171 -1.81 -14.17 -16.62
N GLY A 172 -2.48 -13.09 -16.23
CA GLY A 172 -1.89 -11.77 -16.16
C GLY A 172 -2.82 -10.81 -15.45
N PHE A 173 -2.22 -9.78 -14.86
CA PHE A 173 -2.97 -8.66 -14.31
C PHE A 173 -2.25 -7.34 -14.57
N GLU A 174 -3.04 -6.28 -14.61
CA GLU A 174 -2.59 -4.90 -14.62
C GLU A 174 -3.13 -4.20 -13.40
N PHE A 175 -2.28 -3.38 -12.77
CA PHE A 175 -2.61 -2.56 -11.63
C PHE A 175 -2.28 -1.10 -11.92
N SER A 176 -3.12 -0.20 -11.43
CA SER A 176 -2.85 1.24 -11.41
C SER A 176 -3.33 1.88 -10.10
N THR A 177 -2.63 2.93 -9.67
CA THR A 177 -3.02 3.76 -8.53
C THR A 177 -2.75 5.23 -8.79
N LEU A 178 -3.61 6.10 -8.24
CA LEU A 178 -3.52 7.54 -8.38
C LEU A 178 -3.74 8.20 -7.02
N LEU A 179 -2.82 9.07 -6.63
CA LEU A 179 -3.00 10.03 -5.55
C LEU A 179 -3.08 11.45 -6.13
N LYS A 180 -4.19 12.15 -5.85
CA LYS A 180 -4.38 13.55 -6.21
C LYS A 180 -4.90 14.33 -5.00
N LEU A 181 -4.43 15.56 -4.82
CA LEU A 181 -4.92 16.43 -3.76
C LEU A 181 -6.09 17.28 -4.25
N LYS A 182 -7.17 17.35 -3.47
CA LYS A 182 -8.32 18.22 -3.73
C LYS A 182 -8.49 19.23 -2.60
N LYS A 183 -8.94 20.44 -2.91
CA LYS A 183 -9.41 21.39 -1.89
C LYS A 183 -10.89 21.15 -1.66
N LYS A 184 -11.31 21.05 -0.39
CA LYS A 184 -12.74 21.03 -0.05
C LYS A 184 -13.31 22.43 -0.28
N TYR A 185 -14.07 22.63 -1.34
CA TYR A 185 -14.71 23.92 -1.59
C TYR A 185 -15.63 24.30 -0.41
N SER A 186 -15.44 25.51 0.10
CA SER A 186 -16.31 26.13 1.10
C SER A 186 -16.39 27.62 0.79
N THR A 187 -17.61 28.14 0.66
CA THR A 187 -17.90 29.52 0.22
C THR A 187 -17.35 30.61 1.13
N PHE A 188 -16.92 30.26 2.35
CA PHE A 188 -16.42 31.19 3.36
C PHE A 188 -15.04 30.82 3.92
N SER A 189 -14.31 29.90 3.27
CA SER A 189 -12.98 29.48 3.74
C SER A 189 -11.87 30.09 2.88
N PHE A 190 -11.04 30.94 3.50
CA PHE A 190 -9.85 31.50 2.88
C PHE A 190 -8.69 30.48 2.79
N SER A 191 -8.77 29.38 3.54
CA SER A 191 -7.81 28.26 3.47
C SER A 191 -8.55 26.91 3.59
N PRO A 192 -9.21 26.45 2.52
CA PRO A 192 -9.92 25.19 2.55
C PRO A 192 -8.96 24.02 2.82
N PRO A 193 -9.38 23.00 3.60
CA PRO A 193 -8.54 21.86 3.91
C PRO A 193 -8.21 21.09 2.63
N THR A 194 -6.97 20.59 2.57
CA THR A 194 -6.48 19.72 1.51
C THR A 194 -6.83 18.27 1.84
N ILE A 195 -7.55 17.61 0.93
CA ILE A 195 -7.98 16.22 1.09
C ILE A 195 -7.25 15.36 0.05
N PRO A 196 -6.51 14.32 0.49
CA PRO A 196 -5.94 13.34 -0.42
C PRO A 196 -7.04 12.44 -1.00
N HIS A 197 -7.10 12.38 -2.33
CA HIS A 197 -7.99 11.48 -3.05
C HIS A 197 -7.15 10.36 -3.67
N ARG A 198 -7.44 9.13 -3.28
CA ARG A 198 -6.73 7.92 -3.70
C ARG A 198 -7.65 7.03 -4.51
N GLU A 199 -7.19 6.58 -5.67
CA GLU A 199 -7.89 5.64 -6.54
C GLU A 199 -6.95 4.49 -6.86
N HIS A 200 -7.48 3.28 -6.96
CA HIS A 200 -6.72 2.12 -7.42
C HIS A 200 -7.62 1.23 -8.27
N LYS A 201 -6.99 0.49 -9.18
CA LYS A 201 -7.68 -0.46 -10.06
C LYS A 201 -6.77 -1.64 -10.32
N VAL A 202 -7.34 -2.84 -10.29
CA VAL A 202 -6.70 -4.07 -10.77
C VAL A 202 -7.62 -4.73 -11.78
N ALA A 203 -7.03 -5.32 -12.83
CA ALA A 203 -7.77 -6.05 -13.85
C ALA A 203 -6.97 -7.25 -14.35
N SER A 204 -7.67 -8.34 -14.69
CA SER A 204 -7.06 -9.48 -15.36
C SER A 204 -6.85 -9.20 -16.85
N THR A 205 -5.68 -9.56 -17.36
CA THR A 205 -5.24 -9.28 -18.75
C THR A 205 -4.68 -10.51 -19.47
N GLY A 206 -4.64 -11.67 -18.81
CA GLY A 206 -4.12 -12.92 -19.36
C GLY A 206 -5.04 -13.63 -20.35
N ARG A 207 -4.56 -14.75 -20.91
CA ARG A 207 -5.35 -15.65 -21.77
C ARG A 207 -6.46 -16.33 -20.98
N LYS A 208 -6.19 -16.65 -19.72
CA LYS A 208 -7.17 -17.15 -18.76
C LYS A 208 -7.53 -16.04 -17.78
N ALA A 209 -8.80 -16.03 -17.38
CA ALA A 209 -9.29 -15.12 -16.35
C ALA A 209 -8.58 -15.42 -15.02
N LEU A 210 -7.98 -14.38 -14.44
CA LEU A 210 -7.42 -14.40 -13.10
C LEU A 210 -8.38 -13.65 -12.17
N ARG A 211 -8.74 -14.26 -11.05
CA ARG A 211 -9.41 -13.53 -9.97
C ARG A 211 -8.39 -12.62 -9.32
N CYS A 212 -8.65 -11.32 -9.37
CA CYS A 212 -7.78 -10.31 -8.77
C CYS A 212 -8.61 -9.25 -8.07
N SER A 213 -8.17 -8.81 -6.90
CA SER A 213 -8.76 -7.71 -6.16
C SER A 213 -7.67 -6.80 -5.60
N SER A 214 -8.02 -5.54 -5.34
CA SER A 214 -7.10 -4.59 -4.70
C SER A 214 -7.84 -3.75 -3.68
N LYS A 215 -7.10 -3.26 -2.69
CA LYS A 215 -7.64 -2.41 -1.61
C LYS A 215 -6.54 -1.55 -1.02
N ILE A 216 -6.87 -0.29 -0.70
CA ILE A 216 -6.01 0.53 0.17
C ILE A 216 -6.10 -0.04 1.59
N SER A 217 -5.00 -0.63 2.05
CA SER A 217 -4.92 -1.27 3.37
C SER A 217 -4.70 -0.26 4.49
N ARG A 218 -3.90 0.77 4.22
CA ARG A 218 -3.54 1.82 5.18
C ARG A 218 -3.38 3.16 4.47
N ALA A 219 -3.64 4.26 5.16
CA ALA A 219 -3.47 5.59 4.59
C ALA A 219 -3.25 6.65 5.69
N LEU A 220 -2.30 7.55 5.46
CA LEU A 220 -2.16 8.75 6.27
C LEU A 220 -3.15 9.82 5.78
N PRO A 221 -4.03 10.34 6.65
CA PRO A 221 -4.97 11.39 6.26
C PRO A 221 -4.25 12.72 5.98
N ASN A 222 -3.14 12.95 6.68
CA ASN A 222 -2.34 14.16 6.63
C ASN A 222 -1.06 13.95 5.83
N ARG A 223 -0.34 15.06 5.57
CA ARG A 223 1.00 15.05 4.97
C ARG A 223 1.90 14.07 5.75
N PRO A 224 2.67 13.20 5.08
CA PRO A 224 3.01 13.19 3.66
C PRO A 224 2.03 12.42 2.75
N TYR A 225 0.84 12.05 3.24
CA TYR A 225 -0.20 11.36 2.46
C TYR A 225 0.17 9.95 1.98
N SER A 226 1.20 9.34 2.57
CA SER A 226 1.60 7.94 2.31
C SER A 226 0.43 6.97 2.49
N TYR A 227 0.45 5.89 1.72
CA TYR A 227 -0.58 4.85 1.80
C TYR A 227 -0.04 3.50 1.35
N ALA A 228 -0.74 2.44 1.75
CA ALA A 228 -0.42 1.08 1.37
C ALA A 228 -1.57 0.51 0.52
N VAL A 229 -1.22 -0.26 -0.51
CA VAL A 229 -2.17 -0.98 -1.36
C VAL A 229 -1.84 -2.46 -1.31
N ALA A 230 -2.88 -3.24 -1.10
CA ALA A 230 -2.84 -4.68 -1.21
C ALA A 230 -3.49 -5.13 -2.49
N ILE A 231 -2.86 -6.11 -3.14
CA ILE A 231 -3.31 -6.75 -4.36
C ILE A 231 -3.36 -8.24 -4.09
N THR A 232 -4.49 -8.88 -4.36
CA THR A 232 -4.69 -10.31 -4.13
C THR A 232 -4.95 -10.98 -5.46
N LEU A 233 -4.24 -12.07 -5.72
CA LEU A 233 -4.39 -12.94 -6.88
C LEU A 233 -4.90 -14.30 -6.39
N GLY A 234 -5.88 -14.88 -7.09
CA GLY A 234 -6.50 -16.17 -6.73
C GLY A 234 -7.98 -16.07 -6.36
#